data_AF-A0A3N5WZ26-F1
#
_entry.id   AF-A0A3N5WZ26-F1
#
_cell.length_a   1.000
_cell.length_b   1.000
_cell.length_c   1.000
_cell.angle_alpha   90.00
_cell.angle_beta   90.00
_cell.angle_gamma   90.00
#
_symmetry.space_group_name_H-M   'P 1'
#
loop_
_entity.id
_entity.type
_entity.pdbx_description
1 polymer ?
#
loop_
_entity_poly.entity_id
_entity_poly.type
_entity_poly.pdbx_seq_one_letter_code
_entity_poly.pdbx_strand_id
1 'polypeptide(L)'
;MPFPVMKQKLVVSLRSGDAPDMGYVDGRWLQEMQTAGFLADLTAYADTLDKKDFYELPWKTATVDNKIYAIPDRIDPWMIYYNLDMFKAAGVKSFPKTMDEFVEACKKLTVPGKQYGFGMVGANDATLIGSFLNIL
;
A
#
# COMPACT_ATOMS: atom_id res chain seq x y z
N MET A 1 3.28 9.68 13.09
CA MET A 1 3.58 10.63 12.00
C MET A 1 2.61 10.39 10.85
N PRO A 2 1.94 11.40 10.27
CA PRO A 2 1.02 11.17 9.15
C PRO A 2 1.75 10.61 7.93
N PHE A 3 1.15 9.62 7.28
CA PHE A 3 1.78 8.89 6.18
C PHE A 3 2.27 9.77 5.01
N PRO A 4 1.50 10.77 4.51
CA PRO A 4 1.92 11.55 3.33
C PRO A 4 3.24 12.31 3.50
N VAL A 5 3.62 12.64 4.75
CA VAL A 5 4.85 13.38 5.07
C VAL A 5 5.91 12.48 5.72
N MET A 6 5.64 11.18 5.86
CA MET A 6 6.44 10.29 6.69
C MET A 6 7.84 10.08 6.10
N LYS A 7 7.93 9.70 4.83
CA LYS A 7 9.21 9.51 4.12
C LYS A 7 10.10 10.75 4.21
N GLN A 8 9.54 11.92 3.92
CA GLN A 8 10.29 13.18 3.94
C GLN A 8 10.89 13.46 5.32
N LYS A 9 10.09 13.35 6.38
CA LYS A 9 10.56 13.59 7.75
C LYS A 9 11.60 12.56 8.19
N LEU A 10 11.40 11.29 7.84
CA LEU A 10 12.35 10.21 8.17
C LEU A 10 13.70 10.44 7.49
N VAL A 11 13.71 10.80 6.20
CA VAL A 11 14.95 11.11 5.47
C VAL A 11 15.67 12.33 6.06
N VAL A 12 14.93 13.36 6.47
CA VAL A 12 15.53 14.54 7.11
C VAL A 12 16.17 14.17 8.45
N SER A 13 15.49 13.40 9.31
CA SER A 13 16.04 13.00 10.61
C SER A 13 17.24 12.07 10.47
N LEU A 14 17.22 11.14 9.51
CA LEU A 14 18.35 10.24 9.23
C LEU A 14 19.60 11.02 8.81
N ARG A 15 19.43 12.09 8.03
CA ARG A 15 20.53 12.96 7.62
C ARG A 15 21.03 13.89 8.71
N SER A 16 20.17 14.31 9.65
CA SER A 16 20.58 15.16 10.77
C SER A 16 21.21 14.38 11.92
N GLY A 17 21.07 13.04 11.92
CA GLY A 17 21.51 12.18 13.02
C GLY A 17 20.50 12.12 14.18
N ASP A 18 19.30 12.67 14.00
CA ASP A 18 18.21 12.69 15.00
C ASP A 18 17.10 11.68 14.68
N ALA A 19 17.40 10.64 13.89
CA ALA A 19 16.44 9.57 13.61
C ALA A 19 16.23 8.69 14.85
N PRO A 20 15.04 8.08 15.00
CA PRO A 20 14.83 7.07 16.03
C PRO A 20 15.68 5.82 15.73
N ASP A 21 16.04 5.07 16.78
CA ASP A 21 16.74 3.78 16.64
C ASP A 21 15.92 2.75 15.83
N MET A 22 14.59 2.79 15.99
CA MET A 22 13.64 1.97 15.24
C MET A 22 12.54 2.85 14.65
N GLY A 23 12.24 2.64 13.37
CA GLY A 23 11.21 3.38 12.65
C GLY A 23 10.45 2.51 11.67
N TYR A 24 9.23 2.92 11.35
CA TYR A 24 8.44 2.30 10.30
C TYR A 24 8.99 2.73 8.93
N VAL A 25 9.26 1.75 8.06
CA VAL A 25 9.66 1.95 6.67
C VAL A 25 8.66 1.25 5.78
N ASP A 26 8.03 2.00 4.87
CA ASP A 26 7.18 1.41 3.85
C ASP A 26 8.05 0.59 2.88
N GLY A 27 7.59 -0.60 2.52
CA GLY A 27 8.34 -1.49 1.63
C GLY A 27 8.69 -0.88 0.28
N ARG A 28 7.92 0.10 -0.21
CA ARG A 28 8.21 0.85 -1.44
C ARG A 28 9.46 1.73 -1.35
N TRP A 29 9.87 2.09 -0.14
CA TRP A 29 11.03 2.95 0.11
C TRP A 29 12.28 2.15 0.49
N LEU A 30 12.13 0.85 0.72
CA LEU A 30 13.20 0.06 1.35
C LEU A 30 14.46 0.00 0.49
N GLN A 31 14.34 -0.25 -0.81
CA GLN A 31 15.48 -0.29 -1.73
C GLN A 31 16.22 1.06 -1.78
N GLU A 32 15.50 2.17 -1.96
CA GLU A 32 16.13 3.50 -2.04
C GLU A 32 16.79 3.92 -0.71
N MET A 33 16.17 3.57 0.43
CA MET A 33 16.71 3.88 1.76
C MET A 33 17.93 3.02 2.08
N GLN A 34 17.92 1.75 1.66
CA GLN A 34 19.09 0.88 1.74
C GLN A 34 20.23 1.42 0.88
N THR A 35 19.96 1.79 -0.38
CA THR A 35 20.97 2.33 -1.30
C THR A 35 21.56 3.66 -0.79
N ALA A 36 20.76 4.46 -0.08
CA ALA A 36 21.21 5.68 0.58
C ALA A 36 22.02 5.44 1.88
N GLY A 37 22.17 4.19 2.33
CA GLY A 37 22.91 3.82 3.53
C GLY A 37 22.17 4.13 4.84
N PHE A 38 20.85 4.27 4.81
CA PHE A 38 20.06 4.64 5.98
C PHE A 38 19.57 3.47 6.83
N LEU A 39 19.69 2.24 6.33
CA LEU A 39 19.16 1.05 6.99
C LEU A 39 20.29 0.14 7.46
N ALA A 40 20.16 -0.37 8.68
CA ALA A 40 21.08 -1.37 9.22
C ALA A 40 20.82 -2.76 8.62
N ASP A 41 21.88 -3.57 8.50
CA ASP A 41 21.75 -4.99 8.16
C ASP A 41 21.16 -5.74 9.38
N LEU A 42 19.94 -6.25 9.23
CA LEU A 42 19.19 -6.95 10.26
C LEU A 42 19.20 -8.47 10.06
N THR A 43 19.99 -9.00 9.13
CA THR A 43 19.98 -10.43 8.76
C THR A 43 20.14 -11.34 9.98
N ALA A 44 21.13 -11.07 10.83
CA ALA A 44 21.37 -11.86 12.04
C ALA A 44 20.18 -11.86 13.01
N TYR A 45 19.46 -10.74 13.14
CA TYR A 45 18.26 -10.66 13.97
C TYR A 45 17.08 -11.38 13.32
N ALA A 46 16.92 -11.20 12.01
CA ALA A 46 15.86 -11.83 11.25
C ALA A 46 15.96 -13.37 11.27
N ASP A 47 17.17 -13.93 11.32
CA ASP A 47 17.43 -15.37 11.42
C ASP A 47 17.05 -15.97 12.79
N THR A 48 16.91 -15.14 13.83
CA THR A 48 16.42 -15.59 15.15
C THR A 48 14.90 -15.73 15.22
N LEU A 49 14.18 -15.21 14.22
CA LEU A 49 12.71 -15.21 14.19
C LEU A 49 12.19 -16.48 13.50
N ASP A 50 11.10 -17.04 14.02
CA ASP A 50 10.39 -18.12 13.31
C ASP A 50 9.66 -17.52 12.10
N LYS A 51 10.16 -17.81 10.90
CA LYS A 51 9.58 -17.30 9.65
C LYS A 51 8.14 -17.76 9.43
N LYS A 52 7.68 -18.82 10.10
CA LYS A 52 6.29 -19.29 10.03
C LYS A 52 5.28 -18.33 10.66
N ASP A 53 5.74 -17.43 11.53
CA ASP A 53 4.91 -16.38 12.12
C ASP A 53 4.61 -15.23 11.14
N PHE A 54 5.22 -15.27 9.94
CA PHE A 54 5.16 -14.20 8.96
C PHE A 54 4.68 -14.73 7.61
N TYR A 55 4.02 -13.87 6.84
CA TYR A 55 3.81 -14.13 5.43
C TYR A 55 5.15 -14.12 4.67
N GLU A 56 5.25 -14.92 3.59
CA GLU A 56 6.47 -15.01 2.78
C GLU A 56 6.74 -13.72 1.99
N LEU A 57 5.68 -13.12 1.43
CA LEU A 57 5.79 -12.00 0.48
C LEU A 57 6.57 -10.80 1.04
N PRO A 58 6.33 -10.32 2.28
CA PRO A 58 7.08 -9.20 2.86
C PRO A 58 8.58 -9.42 2.99
N TRP A 59 9.03 -10.66 3.18
CA TRP A 59 10.46 -10.95 3.26
C TRP A 59 11.19 -10.63 1.95
N LYS A 60 10.50 -10.77 0.81
CA LYS A 60 11.05 -10.38 -0.50
C LYS A 60 11.29 -8.88 -0.57
N THR A 61 10.35 -8.08 -0.08
CA THR A 61 10.48 -6.62 -0.04
C THR A 61 11.51 -6.15 0.99
N ALA A 62 11.68 -6.89 2.09
CA ALA A 62 12.67 -6.58 3.13
C ALA A 62 14.11 -6.97 2.75
N THR A 63 14.29 -7.74 1.67
CA THR A 63 15.58 -8.28 1.26
C THR A 63 16.15 -7.50 0.07
N VAL A 64 17.38 -7.04 0.21
CA VAL A 64 18.16 -6.40 -0.86
C VAL A 64 19.53 -7.04 -0.90
N ASP A 65 19.99 -7.50 -2.06
CA ASP A 65 21.29 -8.17 -2.23
C ASP A 65 21.53 -9.30 -1.21
N ASN A 66 20.51 -10.15 -0.99
CA ASN A 66 20.50 -11.25 -0.02
C ASN A 66 20.66 -10.85 1.45
N LYS A 67 20.48 -9.57 1.79
CA LYS A 67 20.50 -9.06 3.16
C LYS A 67 19.15 -8.50 3.56
N ILE A 68 18.77 -8.68 4.82
CA ILE A 68 17.48 -8.23 5.35
C ILE A 68 17.66 -6.88 6.02
N TYR A 69 16.92 -5.86 5.58
CA TYR A 69 17.02 -4.48 6.08
C TYR A 69 15.77 -3.99 6.83
N ALA A 70 14.74 -4.83 6.95
CA ALA A 70 13.56 -4.57 7.76
C ALA A 70 12.98 -5.88 8.30
N ILE A 71 12.30 -5.81 9.43
CA ILE A 71 11.47 -6.90 9.94
C ILE A 71 10.03 -6.65 9.49
N PRO A 72 9.38 -7.60 8.79
CA PRO A 72 7.98 -7.46 8.42
C PRO A 72 7.08 -7.27 9.63
N ASP A 73 6.20 -6.28 9.57
CA ASP A 73 5.22 -5.96 10.63
C ASP A 73 3.79 -6.24 10.17
N ARG A 74 3.44 -5.77 8.97
CA ARG A 74 2.08 -5.89 8.41
C ARG A 74 2.09 -5.96 6.89
N ILE A 75 1.02 -6.52 6.33
CA ILE A 75 0.71 -6.45 4.90
C ILE A 75 -0.65 -5.80 4.70
N ASP A 76 -0.73 -4.95 3.67
CA ASP A 76 -1.96 -4.26 3.32
C ASP A 76 -2.36 -4.62 1.88
N PRO A 77 -3.07 -5.74 1.67
CA PRO A 77 -3.61 -6.04 0.36
C PRO A 77 -4.67 -5.02 -0.01
N TRP A 78 -4.68 -4.63 -1.27
CA TRP A 78 -5.68 -3.71 -1.78
C TRP A 78 -6.96 -4.44 -2.09
N MET A 79 -8.07 -3.94 -1.54
CA MET A 79 -9.39 -4.52 -1.71
C MET A 79 -10.40 -3.45 -2.10
N ILE A 80 -11.43 -3.86 -2.84
CA ILE A 80 -12.55 -2.99 -3.16
C ILE A 80 -13.56 -3.07 -2.00
N TYR A 81 -13.78 -1.92 -1.38
CA TYR A 81 -14.87 -1.72 -0.42
C TYR A 81 -16.05 -1.09 -1.15
N TYR A 82 -17.26 -1.57 -0.90
CA TYR A 82 -18.47 -1.10 -1.56
C TYR A 82 -19.64 -0.95 -0.59
N ASN A 83 -20.55 -0.02 -0.89
CA ASN A 83 -21.72 0.26 -0.07
C ASN A 83 -22.91 -0.62 -0.49
N LEU A 84 -23.34 -1.51 0.41
CA LEU A 84 -24.43 -2.45 0.17
C LEU A 84 -25.79 -1.77 -0.08
N ASP A 85 -26.07 -0.66 0.60
CA ASP A 85 -27.31 0.08 0.43
C ASP A 85 -27.38 0.77 -0.94
N MET A 86 -26.25 1.32 -1.41
CA MET A 86 -26.17 1.88 -2.76
C MET A 86 -26.37 0.78 -3.82
N PHE A 87 -25.78 -0.40 -3.62
CA PHE A 87 -25.97 -1.56 -4.51
C PHE A 87 -27.44 -1.98 -4.57
N LYS A 88 -28.09 -2.13 -3.40
CA LYS A 88 -29.50 -2.48 -3.30
C LYS A 88 -30.40 -1.44 -3.96
N ALA A 89 -30.15 -0.14 -3.73
CA ALA A 89 -30.91 0.96 -4.32
C ALA A 89 -30.77 1.02 -5.86
N ALA A 90 -29.60 0.67 -6.39
CA ALA A 90 -29.32 0.63 -7.82
C ALA A 90 -29.71 -0.71 -8.49
N GLY A 91 -30.25 -1.68 -7.73
CA GLY A 91 -30.62 -3.00 -8.24
C GLY A 91 -29.43 -3.91 -8.62
N VAL A 92 -28.23 -3.62 -8.11
CA VAL A 92 -27.01 -4.42 -8.34
C VAL A 92 -26.96 -5.55 -7.30
N LYS A 93 -27.17 -6.79 -7.74
CA LYS A 93 -27.36 -7.95 -6.83
C LYS A 93 -26.07 -8.58 -6.32
N SER A 94 -24.96 -8.41 -7.02
CA SER A 94 -23.67 -9.00 -6.67
C SER A 94 -22.54 -8.08 -7.10
N PHE A 95 -21.38 -8.21 -6.46
CA PHE A 95 -20.19 -7.51 -6.90
C PHE A 95 -19.81 -7.96 -8.33
N PRO A 96 -19.49 -7.03 -9.26
CA PRO A 96 -19.11 -7.33 -10.63
C PRO A 96 -17.83 -8.17 -10.70
N LYS A 97 -17.78 -9.12 -11.64
CA LYS A 97 -16.64 -10.04 -11.81
C LYS A 97 -15.73 -9.66 -12.97
N THR A 98 -16.20 -8.79 -13.85
CA THR A 98 -15.43 -8.27 -14.99
C THR A 98 -15.35 -6.75 -14.93
N MET A 99 -14.40 -6.17 -15.65
CA MET A 99 -14.28 -4.71 -15.72
C MET A 99 -15.48 -4.06 -16.42
N ASP A 100 -16.03 -4.69 -17.46
CA ASP A 100 -17.25 -4.19 -18.12
C ASP A 100 -18.45 -4.17 -17.16
N GLU A 101 -18.65 -5.26 -16.41
CA GLU A 101 -19.69 -5.32 -15.37
C GLU A 101 -19.46 -4.27 -14.29
N PHE A 102 -18.20 -4.02 -13.94
CA PHE A 102 -17.82 -3.02 -12.95
C PHE A 102 -18.14 -1.61 -13.42
N VAL A 103 -17.79 -1.26 -14.66
CA VAL A 103 -18.12 0.04 -15.26
C VAL A 103 -19.64 0.24 -15.33
N GLU A 104 -20.40 -0.79 -15.74
CA GLU A 104 -21.85 -0.72 -15.78
C GLU A 104 -22.49 -0.58 -14.39
N ALA A 105 -21.96 -1.29 -13.38
CA ALA A 105 -22.39 -1.10 -12.00
C ALA A 105 -22.09 0.33 -11.51
N CYS A 106 -20.91 0.86 -11.82
CA CYS A 106 -20.52 2.23 -11.45
C CYS A 106 -21.43 3.28 -12.09
N LYS A 107 -21.83 3.09 -13.36
CA LYS A 107 -22.81 3.96 -14.03
C LYS A 107 -24.16 3.94 -13.31
N LYS A 108 -24.68 2.75 -12.96
CA LYS A 108 -25.94 2.60 -12.21
C LYS A 108 -25.89 3.22 -10.81
N LEU A 109 -24.74 3.15 -10.16
CA LEU A 109 -24.53 3.69 -8.82
C LEU A 109 -24.33 5.21 -8.81
N THR A 110 -24.00 5.83 -9.94
CA THR A 110 -23.72 7.27 -10.01
C THR A 110 -25.01 8.07 -10.12
N VAL A 111 -25.20 9.05 -9.22
CA VAL A 111 -26.29 10.02 -9.27
C VAL A 111 -25.67 11.41 -9.28
N PRO A 112 -25.74 12.16 -10.40
CA PRO A 112 -25.08 13.46 -10.54
C PRO A 112 -25.41 14.41 -9.38
N GLY A 113 -24.36 15.03 -8.81
CA GLY A 113 -24.48 15.96 -7.69
C GLY A 113 -24.80 15.34 -6.32
N LYS A 114 -24.97 14.01 -6.23
CA LYS A 114 -25.31 13.31 -4.98
C LYS A 114 -24.32 12.22 -4.60
N GLN A 115 -23.96 11.33 -5.52
CA GLN A 115 -23.06 10.21 -5.25
C GLN A 115 -22.35 9.73 -6.51
N TYR A 116 -21.20 9.09 -6.32
CA TYR A 116 -20.42 8.47 -7.40
C TYR A 116 -20.38 6.96 -7.21
N GLY A 117 -20.44 6.20 -8.31
CA GLY A 117 -20.37 4.74 -8.27
C GLY A 117 -18.97 4.19 -7.97
N PHE A 118 -17.93 4.99 -8.22
CA PHE A 118 -16.56 4.66 -7.87
C PHE A 118 -15.79 5.94 -7.51
N GLY A 119 -15.11 5.91 -6.36
CA GLY A 119 -14.20 6.95 -5.93
C GLY A 119 -12.76 6.50 -6.15
N MET A 120 -12.09 7.07 -7.14
CA MET A 120 -10.66 6.85 -7.35
C MET A 120 -9.86 7.89 -6.57
N VAL A 121 -8.84 7.46 -5.82
CA VAL A 121 -7.93 8.39 -5.14
C VAL A 121 -7.09 9.08 -6.22
N GLY A 122 -7.44 10.34 -6.52
CA GLY A 122 -6.74 11.19 -7.49
C GLY A 122 -5.55 11.97 -6.90
N ALA A 123 -5.12 11.63 -5.68
CA ALA A 123 -3.91 12.20 -5.11
C ALA A 123 -2.68 11.70 -5.88
N ASN A 124 -1.63 12.52 -5.95
CA ASN A 124 -0.35 12.17 -6.57
C ASN A 124 0.41 11.12 -5.72
N ASP A 125 -0.19 9.93 -5.59
CA ASP A 125 0.37 8.73 -4.99
C ASP A 125 0.46 7.67 -6.09
N ALA A 126 1.63 7.06 -6.22
CA ALA A 126 2.04 6.24 -7.36
C ALA A 126 1.30 4.89 -7.47
N THR A 127 0.23 4.70 -6.70
CA THR A 127 -0.28 3.38 -6.38
C THR A 127 -1.65 3.12 -7.02
N LEU A 128 -2.61 4.05 -6.97
CA LEU A 128 -3.98 3.80 -7.45
C LEU A 128 -4.16 4.17 -8.93
N ILE A 129 -3.59 5.30 -9.34
CA ILE A 129 -3.77 5.83 -10.69
C ILE A 129 -3.09 4.93 -11.72
N GLY A 130 -1.87 4.45 -11.45
CA GLY A 130 -1.10 3.62 -12.38
C GLY A 130 -1.71 2.23 -12.64
N SER A 131 -2.34 1.62 -11.64
CA SER A 131 -2.95 0.30 -11.79
C SER A 131 -4.34 0.34 -12.42
N PHE A 132 -5.12 1.41 -12.23
CA PHE A 132 -6.46 1.53 -12.81
C PHE A 132 -6.46 2.19 -14.20
N LEU A 133 -5.59 3.16 -14.48
CA LEU A 133 -5.53 3.78 -15.81
C LEU A 133 -5.06 2.83 -16.91
N ASN A 134 -4.23 1.83 -16.58
CA ASN A 134 -3.80 0.83 -17.56
C ASN A 134 -4.91 -0.16 -17.95
N ILE A 135 -6.09 -0.06 -17.34
CA ILE A 135 -7.25 -0.93 -17.58
C ILE A 135 -8.43 -0.15 -18.21
N LEU A 136 -8.28 1.18 -18.39
CA LEU A 136 -9.22 2.05 -19.12
C LEU A 136 -8.69 2.38 -20.51
#